data_AF-A0A081B3L8-F1
#
_entry.id   AF-A0A081B3L8-F1
#
_cell.length_a   1.000
_cell.length_b   1.000
_cell.length_c   1.000
_cell.angle_alpha   90.00
_cell.angle_beta   90.00
_cell.angle_gamma   90.00
#
_symmetry.space_group_name_H-M   'P 1'
#
loop_
_entity.id
_entity.type
_entity.pdbx_description
1 polymer ?
#
loop_
_entity_poly.entity_id
_entity_poly.type
_entity_poly.pdbx_seq_one_letter_code
_entity_poly.pdbx_strand_id
1 'polypeptide(L)'
;MPKDELAINAYRHLCNWVDYASERKGHHWCDDDYVFPALSNISKKVLKTNDAATGCEKVGVGRGKKMSEQVFINLLNCIVRGLNTDGKEIPGYVSKHWTNSWFTSHTFRRAGAQYRFMYAQPARRWSLRMIKWWAGWSVSESTESLVRYLLDVTIQSEDNELADCLAPDKTYLHGCPSA
;
A
#
# COMPACT_ATOMS: atom_id res chain seq x y z
N MET A 1 5.92 -19.24 7.94
CA MET A 1 5.98 -17.76 8.04
C MET A 1 4.59 -17.25 8.38
N PRO A 2 4.43 -16.26 9.29
CA PRO A 2 3.11 -15.72 9.64
C PRO A 2 2.32 -15.24 8.43
N LYS A 3 0.99 -15.29 8.48
CA LYS A 3 0.09 -14.91 7.37
C LYS A 3 0.35 -13.48 6.88
N ASP A 4 0.55 -12.55 7.81
CA ASP A 4 0.76 -11.13 7.49
C ASP A 4 2.11 -10.90 6.79
N GLU A 5 3.14 -11.66 7.19
CA GLU A 5 4.44 -11.62 6.53
C GLU A 5 4.37 -12.19 5.10
N LEU A 6 3.54 -13.22 4.88
CA LEU A 6 3.33 -13.78 3.54
C LEU A 6 2.63 -12.77 2.63
N ALA A 7 1.69 -11.99 3.18
CA ALA A 7 0.97 -10.97 2.43
C ALA A 7 1.89 -9.87 1.89
N ILE A 8 2.95 -9.50 2.63
CA ILE A 8 3.88 -8.43 2.24
C ILE A 8 5.22 -8.93 1.65
N ASN A 9 5.35 -10.23 1.36
CA ASN A 9 6.58 -10.79 0.81
C ASN A 9 6.73 -10.45 -0.68
N ALA A 10 7.43 -9.35 -0.97
CA ALA A 10 7.64 -8.87 -2.33
C ALA A 10 8.34 -9.90 -3.24
N TYR A 11 9.34 -10.63 -2.73
CA TYR A 11 10.05 -11.64 -3.53
C TYR A 11 9.11 -12.76 -3.99
N ARG A 12 8.28 -13.28 -3.07
CA ARG A 12 7.29 -14.30 -3.41
C ARG A 12 6.29 -13.81 -4.46
N HIS A 13 5.74 -12.62 -4.27
CA HIS A 13 4.77 -12.05 -5.22
C HIS A 13 5.40 -11.73 -6.58
N LEU A 14 6.68 -11.34 -6.58
CA LEU A 14 7.45 -11.13 -7.80
C LEU A 14 7.66 -12.44 -8.56
N CYS A 15 8.11 -13.51 -7.90
CA CYS A 15 8.26 -14.82 -8.53
C CYS A 15 6.92 -15.31 -9.09
N ASN A 16 5.85 -15.27 -8.28
CA ASN A 16 4.51 -15.66 -8.74
C ASN A 16 4.07 -14.85 -9.97
N TRP A 17 4.39 -13.55 -10.03
CA TRP A 17 4.10 -12.69 -11.18
C TRP A 17 4.91 -13.08 -12.41
N VAL A 18 6.21 -13.34 -12.24
CA VAL A 18 7.12 -13.77 -13.31
C VAL A 18 6.65 -15.10 -13.91
N ASP A 19 6.33 -16.07 -13.06
CA ASP A 19 5.80 -17.37 -13.45
C ASP A 19 4.45 -17.22 -14.17
N TYR A 20 3.54 -16.44 -13.60
CA TYR A 20 2.24 -16.16 -14.23
C TYR A 20 2.38 -15.53 -15.61
N ALA A 21 3.29 -14.57 -15.77
CA ALA A 21 3.52 -13.92 -17.05
C ALA A 21 4.07 -14.91 -18.10
N SER A 22 4.97 -15.81 -17.71
CA SER A 22 5.50 -16.83 -18.62
C SER A 22 4.46 -17.90 -18.95
N GLU A 23 3.88 -18.52 -17.94
CA GLU A 23 3.00 -19.68 -18.10
C GLU A 23 1.62 -19.33 -18.64
N ARG A 24 1.04 -18.22 -18.16
CA ARG A 24 -0.35 -17.86 -18.48
C ARG A 24 -0.45 -16.79 -19.57
N LYS A 25 0.60 -16.00 -19.78
CA LYS A 25 0.64 -14.96 -20.82
C LYS A 25 1.63 -15.27 -21.94
N GLY A 26 2.34 -16.39 -21.90
CA GLY A 26 3.28 -16.81 -22.94
C GLY A 26 4.48 -15.87 -23.10
N HIS A 27 4.81 -15.10 -22.05
CA HIS A 27 5.88 -14.12 -22.12
C HIS A 27 7.24 -14.78 -21.91
N HIS A 28 8.14 -14.55 -22.87
CA HIS A 28 9.54 -14.95 -22.78
C HIS A 28 10.33 -13.75 -22.29
N TRP A 29 10.88 -13.87 -21.08
CA TRP A 29 11.67 -12.82 -20.46
C TRP A 29 13.02 -12.66 -21.14
N CYS A 30 13.43 -11.42 -21.39
CA CYS A 30 14.79 -11.07 -21.78
C CYS A 30 15.36 -9.96 -20.87
N ASP A 31 16.66 -9.71 -20.95
CA ASP A 31 17.36 -8.78 -20.04
C ASP A 31 16.87 -7.32 -20.16
N ASP A 32 16.33 -6.94 -21.32
CA ASP A 32 15.79 -5.60 -21.57
C ASP A 32 14.33 -5.43 -21.08
N ASP A 33 13.70 -6.50 -20.56
CA ASP A 33 12.33 -6.42 -20.08
C ASP A 33 12.24 -5.69 -18.74
N TYR A 34 11.26 -4.79 -18.66
CA TYR A 34 10.79 -4.31 -17.37
C TYR A 34 9.91 -5.38 -16.73
N VAL A 35 10.30 -5.86 -15.55
CA VAL A 35 9.53 -6.85 -14.77
C VAL A 35 8.09 -6.39 -14.57
N PHE A 36 7.87 -5.10 -14.35
CA PHE A 36 6.53 -4.49 -14.39
C PHE A 36 6.35 -3.73 -15.71
N PRO A 37 5.52 -4.25 -16.63
CA PRO A 37 5.33 -3.63 -17.94
C PRO A 37 4.50 -2.34 -17.84
N ALA A 38 4.55 -1.53 -18.88
CA ALA A 38 3.65 -0.39 -19.02
C ALA A 38 2.19 -0.89 -19.09
N LEU A 39 1.29 -0.14 -18.46
CA LEU A 39 -0.13 -0.40 -18.52
C LEU A 39 -0.84 0.76 -19.21
N SER A 40 -1.85 0.43 -20.02
CA SER A 40 -2.73 1.40 -20.68
C SER A 40 -4.19 1.13 -20.30
N ASN A 41 -5.08 2.08 -20.65
CA ASN A 41 -6.52 1.95 -20.48
C ASN A 41 -7.02 1.78 -19.04
N ILE A 42 -6.23 2.18 -18.05
CA ILE A 42 -6.71 2.31 -16.66
C ILE A 42 -7.63 3.54 -16.59
N SER A 43 -8.91 3.30 -16.29
CA SER A 43 -9.93 4.34 -16.27
C SER A 43 -9.95 5.11 -14.95
N LYS A 44 -9.30 6.28 -14.93
CA LYS A 44 -9.37 7.17 -13.76
C LYS A 44 -10.75 7.77 -13.52
N LYS A 45 -11.62 7.78 -14.55
CA LYS A 45 -12.98 8.34 -14.44
C LYS A 45 -13.78 7.60 -13.39
N VAL A 46 -13.58 6.30 -13.30
CA VAL A 46 -14.24 5.40 -12.34
C VAL A 46 -13.98 5.83 -10.89
N LEU A 47 -12.80 6.38 -10.59
CA LEU A 47 -12.44 6.90 -9.26
C LEU A 47 -13.32 8.07 -8.80
N LYS A 48 -14.05 8.72 -9.71
CA LYS A 48 -14.97 9.84 -9.41
C LYS A 48 -16.44 9.43 -9.44
N THR A 49 -16.73 8.15 -9.61
CA THR A 49 -18.09 7.63 -9.79
C THR A 49 -18.43 6.59 -8.73
N ASN A 50 -19.72 6.39 -8.50
CA ASN A 50 -20.24 5.32 -7.64
C ASN A 50 -20.50 4.01 -8.42
N ASP A 51 -19.97 3.89 -9.63
CA ASP A 51 -20.15 2.72 -10.50
C ASP A 51 -19.47 1.46 -9.91
N ALA A 52 -19.98 0.26 -10.20
CA ALA A 52 -19.36 -0.99 -9.76
C ALA A 52 -18.08 -1.34 -10.53
N ALA A 53 -17.80 -0.69 -11.66
CA ALA A 53 -16.57 -0.86 -12.43
C ALA A 53 -15.35 -0.60 -11.54
N THR A 54 -14.29 -1.37 -11.69
CA THR A 54 -12.99 -1.20 -11.03
C THR A 54 -12.09 -0.19 -11.75
N GLY A 55 -12.33 0.04 -13.05
CA GLY A 55 -11.47 0.85 -13.92
C GLY A 55 -10.29 0.07 -14.52
N CYS A 56 -10.23 -1.24 -14.28
CA CYS A 56 -9.18 -2.15 -14.74
C CYS A 56 -9.67 -3.19 -15.77
N GLU A 57 -10.88 -3.06 -16.32
CA GLU A 57 -11.53 -4.07 -17.17
C GLU A 57 -10.87 -4.24 -18.53
N LYS A 58 -10.26 -3.17 -19.07
CA LYS A 58 -9.72 -3.11 -20.44
C LYS A 58 -8.22 -2.83 -20.48
N VAL A 59 -7.51 -3.17 -19.39
CA VAL A 59 -6.09 -2.83 -19.24
C VAL A 59 -5.26 -3.46 -20.35
N GLY A 60 -4.53 -2.62 -21.08
CA GLY A 60 -3.53 -3.07 -22.04
C GLY A 60 -2.17 -3.22 -21.38
N VAL A 61 -1.35 -4.16 -21.88
CA VAL A 61 0.00 -4.44 -21.38
C VAL A 61 1.02 -4.13 -22.48
N GLY A 62 1.92 -3.19 -22.22
CA GLY A 62 3.04 -2.83 -23.09
C GLY A 62 4.35 -3.42 -22.57
N ARG A 63 4.77 -4.55 -23.14
CA ARG A 63 6.09 -5.16 -22.86
C ARG A 63 7.22 -4.28 -23.40
N GLY A 64 8.43 -4.38 -22.81
CA GLY A 64 9.59 -3.56 -23.16
C GLY A 64 9.48 -2.06 -22.81
N LYS A 65 8.40 -1.62 -22.15
CA LYS A 65 8.22 -0.23 -21.71
C LYS A 65 8.03 -0.16 -20.20
N LYS A 66 8.65 0.84 -19.57
CA LYS A 66 8.51 1.11 -18.14
C LYS A 66 7.12 1.67 -17.84
N MET A 67 6.49 1.17 -16.78
CA MET A 67 5.29 1.80 -16.22
C MET A 67 5.59 3.23 -15.74
N SER A 68 4.75 4.19 -16.11
CA SER A 68 4.86 5.55 -15.57
C SER A 68 4.32 5.61 -14.14
N GLU A 69 4.89 6.50 -13.32
CA GLU A 69 4.42 6.70 -11.95
C GLU A 69 2.93 7.08 -11.91
N GLN A 70 2.49 7.92 -12.85
CA GLN A 70 1.09 8.30 -12.91
C GLN A 70 0.17 7.11 -13.19
N VAL A 71 0.58 6.14 -14.02
CA VAL A 71 -0.18 4.91 -14.28
C VAL A 71 -0.22 4.03 -13.03
N PHE A 72 0.92 3.87 -12.34
CA PHE A 72 1.01 3.15 -11.08
C PHE A 72 0.06 3.73 -10.02
N ILE A 73 0.05 5.06 -9.85
CA ILE A 73 -0.85 5.75 -8.91
C ILE A 73 -2.31 5.49 -9.26
N ASN A 74 -2.71 5.51 -10.54
CA ASN A 74 -4.11 5.25 -10.89
C ASN A 74 -4.49 3.80 -10.61
N LEU A 75 -3.62 2.84 -11.00
CA LEU A 75 -3.83 1.42 -10.73
C LEU A 75 -4.08 1.19 -9.24
N LEU A 76 -3.23 1.78 -8.41
CA LEU A 76 -3.31 1.67 -6.96
C LEU A 76 -4.66 2.15 -6.43
N ASN A 77 -5.10 3.35 -6.82
CA ASN A 77 -6.38 3.89 -6.36
C ASN A 77 -7.58 3.11 -6.93
N CYS A 78 -7.47 2.53 -8.14
CA CYS A 78 -8.48 1.62 -8.68
C CYS A 78 -8.59 0.33 -7.86
N ILE A 79 -7.46 -0.27 -7.45
CA ILE A 79 -7.43 -1.45 -6.59
C ILE A 79 -8.06 -1.16 -5.24
N VAL A 80 -7.66 -0.06 -4.57
CA VAL A 80 -8.22 0.32 -3.26
C VAL A 80 -9.73 0.53 -3.35
N ARG A 81 -10.20 1.21 -4.40
CA ARG A 81 -11.63 1.38 -4.62
C ARG A 81 -12.36 0.05 -4.83
N GLY A 82 -11.80 -0.85 -5.65
CA GLY A 82 -12.35 -2.19 -5.88
C GLY A 82 -12.46 -2.99 -4.58
N LEU A 83 -11.43 -2.93 -3.73
CA LEU A 83 -11.46 -3.58 -2.40
C LEU A 83 -12.57 -3.00 -1.51
N ASN A 84 -12.81 -1.68 -1.56
CA ASN A 84 -13.88 -1.03 -0.81
C ASN A 84 -15.29 -1.38 -1.32
N THR A 85 -15.44 -1.72 -2.61
CA THR A 85 -16.74 -2.06 -3.22
C THR A 85 -17.08 -3.55 -3.15
N ASP A 86 -16.09 -4.43 -3.02
CA ASP A 86 -16.23 -5.90 -3.11
C ASP A 86 -16.98 -6.56 -1.92
N GLY A 87 -17.68 -5.79 -1.08
CA GLY A 87 -18.59 -6.31 -0.05
C GLY A 87 -17.91 -7.13 1.06
N LYS A 88 -16.57 -7.17 1.09
CA LYS A 88 -15.84 -7.70 2.26
C LYS A 88 -16.12 -6.78 3.44
N GLU A 89 -16.32 -7.35 4.62
CA GLU A 89 -16.38 -6.59 5.88
C GLU A 89 -15.02 -5.92 6.12
N ILE A 90 -14.81 -4.77 5.49
CA ILE A 90 -13.77 -3.84 5.85
C ILE A 90 -14.32 -3.06 7.04
N PRO A 91 -13.64 -3.06 8.21
CA PRO A 91 -14.07 -2.28 9.35
C PRO A 91 -14.38 -0.83 8.93
N GLY A 92 -15.49 -0.27 9.40
CA GLY A 92 -15.99 1.03 8.94
C GLY A 92 -14.96 2.15 9.02
N TYR A 93 -14.10 2.13 10.04
CA TYR A 93 -12.93 3.01 10.17
C TYR A 93 -11.97 2.92 8.97
N VAL A 94 -11.55 1.69 8.61
CA VAL A 94 -10.62 1.46 7.49
C VAL A 94 -11.25 1.91 6.18
N SER A 95 -12.53 1.58 5.95
CA SER A 95 -13.25 2.00 4.74
C SER A 95 -13.35 3.53 4.63
N LYS A 96 -13.70 4.23 5.73
CA LYS A 96 -13.76 5.70 5.80
C LYS A 96 -12.42 6.37 5.46
N HIS A 97 -11.31 5.85 5.98
CA HIS A 97 -9.99 6.43 5.71
C HIS A 97 -9.49 6.10 4.30
N TRP A 98 -9.77 4.90 3.77
CA TRP A 98 -9.33 4.50 2.43
C TRP A 98 -10.11 5.21 1.32
N THR A 99 -11.41 5.39 1.49
CA THR A 99 -12.27 6.07 0.49
C THR A 99 -11.92 7.55 0.32
N ASN A 100 -11.46 8.23 1.38
CA ASN A 100 -11.12 9.64 1.35
C ASN A 100 -9.63 9.91 1.09
N SER A 101 -8.82 8.87 0.86
CA SER A 101 -7.38 9.01 0.69
C SER A 101 -6.95 8.82 -0.76
N TRP A 102 -6.01 9.66 -1.19
CA TRP A 102 -5.31 9.46 -2.45
C TRP A 102 -3.97 8.74 -2.20
N PHE A 103 -3.84 7.53 -2.74
CA PHE A 103 -2.67 6.70 -2.52
C PHE A 103 -1.59 6.97 -3.58
N THR A 104 -0.34 7.02 -3.15
CA THR A 104 0.84 7.24 -4.00
C THR A 104 1.93 6.21 -3.72
N SER A 105 3.01 6.24 -4.53
CA SER A 105 4.26 5.51 -4.24
C SER A 105 4.78 5.80 -2.83
N HIS A 106 4.68 7.06 -2.41
CA HIS A 106 5.09 7.53 -1.08
C HIS A 106 4.25 6.92 0.05
N THR A 107 2.95 6.65 -0.18
CA THR A 107 2.06 6.02 0.81
C THR A 107 2.56 4.63 1.20
N PHE A 108 3.02 3.82 0.24
CA PHE A 108 3.55 2.49 0.53
C PHE A 108 4.88 2.52 1.28
N ARG A 109 5.78 3.44 0.91
CA ARG A 109 7.05 3.62 1.63
C ARG A 109 6.78 3.98 3.09
N ARG A 110 5.82 4.88 3.33
CA ARG A 110 5.41 5.27 4.68
C ARG A 110 4.80 4.12 5.46
N ALA A 111 3.79 3.47 4.88
CA ALA A 111 3.08 2.37 5.53
C ALA A 111 4.01 1.17 5.81
N GLY A 112 4.93 0.85 4.91
CA GLY A 112 5.93 -0.20 5.11
C GLY A 112 6.91 0.12 6.25
N ALA A 113 7.36 1.37 6.33
CA ALA A 113 8.18 1.85 7.43
C ALA A 113 7.44 1.79 8.78
N GLN A 114 6.19 2.27 8.83
CA GLN A 114 5.34 2.20 10.02
C GLN A 114 5.06 0.76 10.44
N TYR A 115 4.74 -0.13 9.49
CA TYR A 115 4.51 -1.53 9.77
C TYR A 115 5.75 -2.18 10.40
N ARG A 116 6.91 -2.04 9.75
CA ARG A 116 8.15 -2.64 10.26
C ARG A 116 8.60 -2.00 11.57
N PHE A 117 8.29 -0.74 11.86
CA PHE A 117 8.67 -0.11 13.11
C PHE A 117 7.71 -0.45 14.26
N MET A 118 6.40 -0.40 14.04
CA MET A 118 5.36 -0.40 15.10
C MET A 118 4.43 -1.62 15.04
N TYR A 119 3.94 -2.00 13.85
CA TYR A 119 2.82 -2.95 13.74
C TYR A 119 3.24 -4.40 13.50
N ALA A 120 4.46 -4.66 13.06
CA ALA A 120 5.01 -6.00 12.97
C ALA A 120 5.08 -6.65 14.36
N GLN A 121 5.03 -7.98 14.40
CA GLN A 121 5.29 -8.74 15.63
C GLN A 121 6.60 -8.27 16.28
N PRO A 122 6.70 -8.18 17.62
CA PRO A 122 7.86 -7.60 18.29
C PRO A 122 9.22 -8.12 17.78
N ALA A 123 9.35 -9.43 17.58
CA ALA A 123 10.57 -10.07 17.06
C ALA A 123 10.89 -9.76 15.58
N ARG A 124 9.98 -9.11 14.86
CA ARG A 124 10.08 -8.75 13.43
C ARG A 124 10.09 -7.24 13.20
N ARG A 125 10.06 -6.44 14.28
CA ARG A 125 10.20 -5.00 14.19
C ARG A 125 11.64 -4.63 13.81
N TRP A 126 11.78 -3.55 13.07
CA TRP A 126 13.07 -3.02 12.64
C TRP A 126 13.46 -1.82 13.50
N SER A 127 14.76 -1.71 13.77
CA SER A 127 15.32 -0.50 14.36
C SER A 127 15.21 0.68 13.39
N LEU A 128 15.25 1.91 13.92
CA LEU A 128 15.26 3.12 13.09
C LEU A 128 16.39 3.10 12.05
N ARG A 129 17.56 2.55 12.40
CA ARG A 129 18.68 2.39 11.46
C ARG A 129 18.32 1.48 10.29
N MET A 130 17.63 0.36 10.53
CA MET A 130 17.18 -0.53 9.45
C MET A 130 16.09 0.10 8.60
N ILE A 131 15.17 0.87 9.20
CA ILE A 131 14.17 1.62 8.44
C ILE A 131 14.87 2.66 7.55
N LYS A 132 15.88 3.41 8.05
CA LYS A 132 16.70 4.33 7.24
C LYS A 132 17.32 3.67 6.04
N TRP A 133 17.96 2.52 6.25
CA TRP A 133 18.58 1.78 5.17
C TRP A 133 17.53 1.29 4.15
N TRP A 134 16.45 0.64 4.61
CA TRP A 134 15.44 0.07 3.73
C TRP A 134 14.66 1.12 2.93
N ALA A 135 14.33 2.24 3.56
CA ALA A 135 13.63 3.33 2.92
C ALA A 135 14.54 4.12 1.96
N GLY A 136 15.86 3.93 2.00
CA GLY A 136 16.81 4.72 1.23
C GLY A 136 16.88 6.17 1.71
N TRP A 137 16.85 6.40 3.02
CA TRP A 137 17.07 7.73 3.59
C TRP A 137 18.57 8.06 3.63
N SER A 138 18.89 9.34 3.45
CA SER A 138 20.27 9.82 3.56
C SER A 138 20.78 9.64 4.99
N VAL A 139 22.11 9.52 5.12
CA VAL A 139 22.75 9.41 6.44
C VAL A 139 22.51 10.68 7.25
N SER A 140 22.46 11.84 6.59
CA SER A 140 22.24 13.16 7.19
C SER A 140 20.79 13.45 7.58
N GLU A 141 19.82 12.59 7.22
CA GLU A 141 18.43 12.78 7.64
C GLU A 141 18.31 12.70 9.16
N SER A 142 17.65 13.68 9.77
CA SER A 142 17.55 13.78 11.22
C SER A 142 16.67 12.66 11.80
N THR A 143 17.00 12.18 13.00
CA THR A 143 16.13 11.24 13.73
C THR A 143 14.73 11.81 13.95
N GLU A 144 14.63 13.13 14.14
CA GLU A 144 13.37 13.82 14.33
C GLU A 144 12.47 13.74 13.09
N SER A 145 13.01 14.04 11.90
CA SER A 145 12.29 13.90 10.62
C SER A 145 11.71 12.50 10.45
N LEU A 146 12.49 11.49 10.84
CA LEU A 146 12.14 10.08 10.73
C LEU A 146 11.01 9.70 11.69
N VAL A 147 11.10 10.17 12.94
CA VAL A 147 10.09 9.91 13.95
C VAL A 147 8.77 10.60 13.59
N ARG A 148 8.80 11.86 13.16
CA ARG A 148 7.61 12.56 12.63
C ARG A 148 7.01 11.82 11.44
N TYR A 149 7.84 11.39 10.50
CA TYR A 149 7.38 10.59 9.37
C TYR A 149 6.65 9.30 9.80
N LEU A 150 7.12 8.63 10.84
CA LEU A 150 6.50 7.41 11.37
C LEU A 150 5.24 7.70 12.19
N LEU A 151 5.21 8.79 12.95
CA LEU A 151 4.16 9.05 13.93
C LEU A 151 3.11 10.10 13.52
N ASP A 152 3.36 11.03 12.60
CA ASP A 152 2.44 12.15 12.38
C ASP A 152 1.05 11.69 11.92
N VAL A 153 0.94 10.69 11.04
CA VAL A 153 -0.37 10.14 10.60
C VAL A 153 -1.10 9.49 11.77
N THR A 154 -0.34 8.83 12.62
CA THR A 154 -0.81 8.15 13.80
C THR A 154 -1.36 9.18 14.80
N ILE A 155 -0.59 10.21 15.12
CA ILE A 155 -0.99 11.32 16.00
C ILE A 155 -2.22 12.05 15.45
N GLN A 156 -2.24 12.37 14.15
CA GLN A 156 -3.41 12.99 13.52
C GLN A 156 -4.67 12.12 13.62
N SER A 157 -4.54 10.80 13.62
CA SER A 157 -5.69 9.92 13.82
C SER A 157 -6.16 9.89 15.28
N GLU A 158 -5.24 9.95 16.25
CA GLU A 158 -5.57 10.00 17.68
C GLU A 158 -6.27 11.31 18.05
N ASP A 159 -5.78 12.44 17.55
CA ASP A 159 -6.36 13.77 17.80
C ASP A 159 -7.82 13.87 17.32
N ASN A 160 -8.16 13.14 16.26
CA ASN A 160 -9.50 13.18 15.66
C ASN A 160 -10.49 12.20 16.31
N GLU A 161 -10.03 11.13 16.96
CA GLU A 161 -10.90 10.02 17.40
C GLU A 161 -10.70 9.56 18.85
N LEU A 162 -9.86 10.25 19.66
CA LEU A 162 -9.54 9.89 21.06
C LEU A 162 -9.20 8.39 21.19
N ALA A 163 -8.26 7.96 20.36
CA ALA A 163 -7.91 6.55 20.16
C ALA A 163 -6.46 6.28 20.55
N ASP A 164 -6.16 5.08 21.06
CA ASP A 164 -4.77 4.58 21.15
C ASP A 164 -4.43 3.83 19.86
N CYS A 165 -3.64 4.47 19.02
CA CYS A 165 -3.22 3.96 17.73
C CYS A 165 -2.28 2.74 17.79
N LEU A 166 -1.65 2.51 18.95
CA LEU A 166 -0.68 1.46 19.24
C LEU A 166 -1.30 0.34 20.07
N ALA A 167 -2.54 0.49 20.52
CA ALA A 167 -3.27 -0.55 21.23
C ALA A 167 -3.28 -1.85 20.40
N PRO A 168 -2.96 -2.99 21.03
CA PRO A 168 -2.95 -4.28 20.34
C PRO A 168 -4.35 -4.72 19.91
N ASP A 169 -5.41 -4.15 20.51
CA ASP A 169 -6.80 -4.39 20.17
C ASP A 169 -7.44 -3.13 19.54
N LYS A 170 -7.53 -3.13 18.21
CA LYS A 170 -8.14 -2.04 17.44
C LYS A 170 -9.67 -2.13 17.37
N THR A 171 -10.31 -3.12 18.00
CA THR A 171 -11.78 -3.25 18.02
C THR A 171 -12.44 -2.20 18.90
N TYR A 172 -11.68 -1.52 19.76
CA TYR A 172 -12.14 -0.44 20.63
C TYR A 172 -12.02 0.97 20.03
N LEU A 173 -11.71 1.12 18.74
CA LEU A 173 -11.77 2.41 18.03
C LEU A 173 -13.22 2.90 17.78
N HIS A 174 -14.16 2.55 18.65
CA HIS A 174 -15.33 3.36 18.86
C HIS A 174 -14.89 4.46 19.81
N GLY A 175 -14.60 5.64 19.26
CA GLY A 175 -14.15 6.80 20.03
C GLY A 175 -14.98 6.98 21.30
N CYS A 176 -14.34 7.45 22.37
CA CYS A 176 -15.06 7.81 23.59
C CYS A 176 -16.25 8.71 23.21
N PRO A 177 -17.47 8.42 23.71
CA PRO A 177 -18.57 9.37 23.56
C PRO A 177 -18.11 10.68 24.20
N SER A 178 -18.08 11.75 23.41
CA SER A 178 -17.80 13.08 23.91
C SER A 178 -18.78 13.38 25.06
N ALA A 179 -18.24 13.80 26.21
CA ALA A 179 -19.02 14.25 27.36
C ALA A 179 -19.80 15.53 27.05
#